data_AF-A0A3P4AUH5-F1
#
_entry.id   AF-A0A3P4AUH5-F1
#
_cell.length_a   1.000
_cell.length_b   1.000
_cell.length_c   1.000
_cell.angle_alpha   90.00
_cell.angle_beta   90.00
_cell.angle_gamma   90.00
#
_symmetry.space_group_name_H-M   'P 1'
#
loop_
_entity.id
_entity.type
_entity.pdbx_description
1 polymer ?
#
loop_
_entity_poly.entity_id
_entity_poly.type
_entity_poly.pdbx_seq_one_letter_code
_entity_poly.pdbx_strand_id
1 'polypeptide(L)' 'MRTTLDLPDPLYRRLKLQAAREGKTLRELVIRYLEEGLRRGGSPGPRPLPRVPEAGRRIPVRTHEELWALLEDEGGPAGP' A
#
# COMPACT_ATOMS: atom_id res chain seq x y z
N MET A 1 -2.05 -30.49 7.78
CA MET A 1 -2.01 -30.73 9.25
C MET A 1 -3.33 -30.29 9.87
N ARG A 2 -3.71 -30.85 11.03
CA ARG A 2 -4.84 -30.34 11.82
C ARG A 2 -4.31 -29.35 12.86
N THR A 3 -4.80 -28.12 12.81
CA THR A 3 -4.39 -27.03 13.69
C THR A 3 -5.60 -26.56 14.48
N THR A 4 -5.42 -26.37 15.79
CA THR A 4 -6.42 -25.73 16.65
C THR A 4 -6.08 -24.25 16.72
N LEU A 5 -7.06 -23.38 16.48
CA LEU A 5 -6.90 -21.93 16.51
C LEU A 5 -7.90 -21.36 17.51
N ASP A 6 -7.43 -20.55 18.44
CA ASP A 6 -8.29 -19.79 19.32
C ASP A 6 -8.84 -18.57 18.57
N LEU A 7 -10.16 -18.53 18.41
CA LEU A 7 -10.87 -17.45 17.72
C LEU A 7 -11.79 -16.74 18.71
N PRO A 8 -11.76 -15.40 18.80
CA PRO A 8 -12.74 -14.67 19.57
C PRO A 8 -14.16 -15.01 19.12
N ASP A 9 -15.08 -15.16 20.08
CA ASP A 9 -16.49 -15.50 19.83
C ASP A 9 -17.15 -14.65 18.73
N PRO A 10 -16.99 -13.31 18.72
CA PRO A 10 -17.56 -12.48 17.66
C PRO A 10 -17.00 -12.81 16.27
N LEU A 11 -15.71 -13.14 16.18
CA LEU A 11 -15.07 -13.50 14.92
C LEU A 11 -15.60 -14.83 14.41
N TYR A 12 -15.70 -15.83 15.28
CA TYR A 12 -16.24 -17.14 14.93
C TYR A 12 -17.69 -17.05 14.43
N ARG A 13 -18.55 -16.25 15.07
CA ARG A 13 -19.93 -16.01 14.62
C ARG A 13 -19.95 -15.39 13.22
N ARG A 14 -19.12 -14.37 12.98
CA ARG A 14 -19.01 -13.72 11.67
C ARG A 14 -18.56 -14.70 10.58
N LEU A 15 -17.56 -15.54 10.87
CA LEU A 15 -17.09 -16.57 9.93
C LEU A 15 -18.19 -17.59 9.61
N LYS A 16 -18.97 -18.03 10.60
CA LYS A 16 -20.11 -18.94 10.35
C LYS A 16 -21.17 -18.32 9.45
N LEU A 17 -21.56 -17.07 9.72
CA LEU A 17 -22.53 -16.36 8.88
C LEU A 17 -22.02 -16.22 7.44
N GLN A 18 -20.74 -15.87 7.27
CA GLN A 18 -20.14 -15.73 5.95
C GLN A 18 -20.06 -17.07 5.21
N ALA A 19 -19.70 -18.15 5.91
CA ALA A 19 -19.66 -19.50 5.33
C ALA A 19 -21.05 -19.92 4.82
N ALA A 20 -22.10 -19.69 5.62
CA ALA A 20 -23.47 -19.96 5.22
C ALA A 20 -23.90 -19.11 4.01
N ARG A 21 -23.56 -17.81 3.99
CA ARG A 21 -23.87 -16.91 2.88
C ARG A 21 -23.18 -17.32 1.58
N GLU A 22 -21.98 -17.87 1.65
CA GLU A 22 -21.20 -18.31 0.48
C GLU A 22 -21.46 -19.77 0.09
N GLY A 23 -22.30 -20.51 0.83
CA GLY A 23 -22.51 -21.94 0.60
C GLY A 23 -21.26 -22.79 0.81
N LYS A 24 -20.34 -22.34 1.68
CA LYS A 24 -19.06 -23.00 1.96
C LYS A 24 -19.01 -23.51 3.38
N THR A 25 -18.11 -24.46 3.63
CA THR A 25 -17.77 -24.87 4.98
C THR A 25 -16.91 -23.80 5.66
N LEU A 26 -16.96 -23.77 6.99
CA LEU A 26 -16.12 -22.89 7.80
C LEU A 26 -14.63 -23.12 7.52
N ARG A 27 -14.24 -24.38 7.28
CA ARG A 27 -12.85 -24.77 6.98
C ARG A 27 -12.36 -24.13 5.68
N GLU A 28 -13.14 -24.25 4.60
CA GLU A 28 -12.79 -23.66 3.31
C GLU A 28 -12.65 -22.13 3.41
N LEU A 29 -13.55 -21.49 4.16
CA LEU A 29 -13.51 -20.05 4.39
C LEU A 29 -12.24 -19.63 5.14
N VAL A 30 -11.89 -20.33 6.21
CA VAL A 30 -10.69 -20.05 7.01
C VAL A 30 -9.43 -20.26 6.20
N ILE A 31 -9.32 -21.34 5.44
CA ILE A 31 -8.17 -21.60 4.56
C ILE A 31 -8.01 -20.47 3.55
N ARG A 32 -9.08 -20.08 2.84
CA ARG A 32 -9.03 -18.99 1.87
C ARG A 32 -8.52 -17.69 2.49
N TYR A 33 -9.06 -17.30 3.66
CA TYR A 33 -8.66 -16.06 4.31
C TYR A 33 -7.22 -16.08 4.83
N LEU A 34 -6.74 -17.23 5.30
CA LEU A 34 -5.33 -17.36 5.69
C LEU A 34 -4.42 -17.21 4.47
N GLU A 35 -4.74 -17.87 3.35
CA GLU A 35 -3.97 -17.74 2.11
C GLU A 35 -3.97 -16.30 1.57
N GLU A 36 -5.13 -15.63 1.56
CA GLU A 36 -5.25 -14.23 1.17
C GLU A 36 -4.45 -13.30 2.09
N GLY A 37 -4.50 -13.54 3.40
CA GLY A 37 -3.75 -12.79 4.39
C GLY A 37 -2.24 -12.94 4.19
N LEU A 38 -1.77 -14.17 3.98
CA LEU A 38 -0.36 -14.45 3.71
C LEU A 38 0.11 -13.86 2.38
N ARG A 39 -0.72 -13.88 1.33
CA ARG A 39 -0.40 -13.21 0.04
C ARG A 39 -0.27 -11.70 0.20
N ARG A 40 -1.15 -11.07 0.99
CA ARG A 40 -1.12 -9.62 1.26
C ARG A 40 0.03 -9.20 2.18
N GLY A 41 0.48 -10.12 3.05
CA GLY A 41 1.57 -9.90 3.99
C GLY A 41 2.98 -9.98 3.38
N GLY A 42 3.12 -10.38 2.11
CA GLY A 42 4.35 -10.12 1.38
C GLY A 42 4.57 -8.60 1.29
N SER A 43 5.82 -8.14 1.46
CA SER A 43 6.16 -6.70 1.33
C SER A 43 5.41 -6.13 0.13
N PRO A 44 4.65 -5.03 0.31
CA PRO A 44 4.00 -4.39 -0.82
C PRO A 44 5.09 -4.16 -1.84
N GLY A 45 4.98 -4.81 -3.00
CA GLY A 45 5.85 -4.52 -4.13
C GLY A 45 5.86 -3.01 -4.35
N PRO A 46 6.92 -2.45 -4.94
CA PRO A 46 7.05 -1.01 -5.14
C PRO A 46 5.73 -0.45 -5.67
N ARG A 47 5.08 0.41 -4.88
CA ARG A 47 3.86 1.09 -5.32
C ARG A 47 4.24 1.90 -6.56
N PRO A 48 3.46 1.81 -7.66
CA PRO A 48 3.75 2.63 -8.82
C PRO A 48 3.77 4.10 -8.38
N LEU A 49 4.82 4.82 -8.78
CA LEU A 49 4.90 6.25 -8.55
C LEU A 49 3.70 6.93 -9.24
N PRO A 50 3.11 7.96 -8.62
CA PRO A 50 2.04 8.71 -9.26
C PRO A 50 2.55 9.30 -10.59
N ARG A 51 1.75 9.18 -11.64
CA ARG A 51 2.04 9.85 -12.92
C ARG A 51 1.69 11.32 -12.78
N VAL A 52 2.70 12.18 -12.73
CA VAL A 52 2.53 13.63 -12.73
C VAL A 52 2.51 14.08 -14.21
N PRO A 53 1.45 14.76 -14.69
CA PRO A 53 1.47 15.35 -16.02
C PRO A 53 2.57 16.40 -16.11
N GLU A 54 3.16 16.60 -17.29
CA GLU A 54 4.11 17.71 -17.47
C GLU A 54 3.42 19.04 -17.08
N ALA A 55 3.99 19.74 -16.11
CA ALA A 55 3.48 20.99 -15.58
C ALA A 55 4.65 21.94 -15.28
N GLY A 56 4.40 23.25 -15.37
CA GLY A 56 5.40 24.29 -15.10
C GLY A 56 6.40 24.49 -16.26
N ARG A 57 7.52 25.16 -15.96
CA ARG A 57 8.59 25.44 -16.93
C ARG A 57 9.60 24.29 -16.97
N ARG A 58 10.14 23.99 -18.14
CA ARG A 58 11.30 23.08 -18.26
C ARG A 58 12.54 23.77 -17.67
N ILE A 59 13.16 23.12 -16.69
CA ILE A 59 14.41 23.58 -16.08
C ILE A 59 15.56 22.97 -16.88
N PRO A 60 16.59 23.75 -17.27
CA PRO A 60 17.76 23.20 -17.95
C PRO A 60 18.48 22.18 -17.05
N VAL A 61 19.13 21.19 -17.66
CA VAL A 61 19.99 20.25 -16.93
C VAL A 61 21.14 21.02 -16.30
N ARG A 62 21.39 20.78 -15.01
CA ARG A 62 22.46 21.39 -14.22
C ARG A 62 23.21 20.30 -13.46
N THR A 63 24.49 20.51 -13.20
CA THR A 63 25.26 19.67 -12.29
C THR A 63 24.86 19.94 -10.84
N HIS A 64 25.26 19.05 -9.93
CA HIS A 64 25.04 19.23 -8.50
C HIS A 64 25.62 20.56 -7.99
N GLU A 65 26.83 20.91 -8.43
CA GLU A 65 27.51 22.15 -8.05
C GLU A 65 26.76 23.40 -8.56
N GLU A 66 26.34 23.39 -9.82
CA GLU A 66 25.58 24.49 -10.42
C GLU A 66 24.21 24.70 -9.73
N LEU A 67 23.57 23.62 -9.28
CA LEU A 67 22.30 23.69 -8.54
C LEU A 67 22.47 24.36 -7.17
N TRP A 68 23.56 24.04 -6.47
CA TRP A 68 23.84 24.66 -5.17
C TRP A 68 24.24 26.13 -5.31
N ALA A 69 25.05 26.47 -6.30
CA ALA A 69 25.38 27.87 -6.58
C ALA A 69 24.12 28.73 -6.80
N LEU A 70 23.09 28.22 -7.50
CA LEU A 70 21.82 28.92 -7.69
C LEU A 70 21.03 29.13 -6.39
N LEU A 71 21.07 28.16 -5.47
CA LEU A 71 20.41 28.27 -4.16
C LEU A 71 21.13 29.26 -3.24
N GLU A 72 22.44 29.40 -3.41
CA GLU A 72 23.27 30.36 -2.68
C GLU A 72 23.17 31.79 -3.25
N ASP A 73 22.89 31.92 -4.56
CA ASP A 73 22.85 33.19 -5.30
C ASP A 73 21.43 33.83 -5.36
N GLU A 74 20.35 33.08 -5.04
CA GLU A 74 18.99 33.63 -4.92
C GLU A 74 18.55 33.90 -3.47
N GLY A 75 18.62 35.16 -3.05
CA GLY A 75 17.60 35.73 -2.17
C GLY A 75 16.26 35.70 -2.92
N GLY A 76 15.40 34.72 -2.59
CA GLY A 76 14.25 34.33 -3.39
C GLY A 76 13.30 35.48 -3.80
N PRO A 77 12.62 35.37 -4.95
CA PRO A 77 11.65 36.38 -5.36
C PRO A 77 10.50 36.47 -4.36
N ALA A 78 10.20 37.69 -3.88
CA ALA A 78 8.97 37.99 -3.18
C ALA A 78 7.79 37.63 -4.09
N GLY A 79 7.08 36.54 -3.75
CA GLY A 79 5.87 36.14 -4.43
C GLY A 79 4.73 37.15 -4.21
N PRO A 80 3.74 37.22 -5.12
CA PRO A 80 2.53 38.02 -4.94
C PRO A 80 1.63 37.47 -3.82
#